data_AF-A0A8B7Z5I5-F1
#
_entry.id   AF-A0A8B7Z5I5-F1
#
_cell.length_a   1.000
_cell.length_b   1.000
_cell.length_c   1.000
_cell.angle_alpha   90.00
_cell.angle_beta   90.00
_cell.angle_gamma   90.00
#
_symmetry.space_group_name_H-M   'P 1'
#
loop_
_entity.id
_entity.type
_entity.pdbx_description
1 polymer ?
#
loop_
_entity_poly.entity_id
_entity_poly.type
_entity_poly.pdbx_seq_one_letter_code
_entity_poly.pdbx_strand_id
1 'polypeptide(L)'
;MKLKRKACRLGTDLCTILRLSGPLKHQYAKENNLDFNKLLDATSYKEEHRAKMISWGEEQRKKDPAYFCRLAIKSASPNHKVWIISDARRQTDVAFFKENYSKQTVTIRVTAEDSVRASRGFMYTKGIDDAESECDLDHGVTWDFIISNNGNIDVLEPQLAQIIDHIQEKLTYT
;
A
#
# COMPACT_ATOMS: atom_id res chain seq x y z
N MET A 1 -4.27 -1.18 36.52
CA MET A 1 -4.60 -2.33 35.64
C MET A 1 -4.08 -2.02 34.25
N LYS A 2 -2.98 -2.67 33.84
CA LYS A 2 -2.24 -2.37 32.60
C LYS A 2 -3.09 -2.73 31.38
N LEU A 3 -3.45 -1.75 30.55
CA LEU A 3 -4.10 -2.01 29.25
C LEU A 3 -3.15 -2.87 28.41
N LYS A 4 -3.56 -4.12 28.21
CA LYS A 4 -2.89 -5.12 27.39
C LYS A 4 -2.80 -4.60 25.96
N ARG A 5 -1.57 -4.58 25.44
CA ARG A 5 -1.16 -4.86 24.05
C ARG A 5 -2.24 -4.61 22.98
N LYS A 6 -2.06 -3.56 22.16
CA LYS A 6 -2.68 -3.45 20.83
C LYS A 6 -2.30 -4.68 20.00
N ALA A 7 -3.08 -5.74 20.12
CA ALA A 7 -3.09 -6.84 19.18
C ALA A 7 -3.45 -6.25 17.81
N CYS A 8 -2.84 -6.76 16.75
CA CYS A 8 -3.37 -6.60 15.41
C CYS A 8 -4.89 -6.86 15.48
N ARG A 9 -5.73 -5.88 15.08
CA ARG A 9 -7.20 -5.97 15.28
C ARG A 9 -7.82 -7.17 14.56
N LEU A 10 -7.10 -7.72 13.58
CA LEU A 10 -7.43 -8.93 12.84
C LEU A 10 -6.56 -10.14 13.26
N GLY A 11 -5.52 -9.95 14.07
CA GLY A 11 -4.51 -10.95 14.41
C GLY A 11 -3.40 -11.06 13.36
N THR A 12 -2.15 -11.21 13.79
CA THR A 12 -0.99 -11.37 12.88
C THR A 12 -0.98 -12.72 12.17
N ASP A 13 -1.66 -13.72 12.74
CA ASP A 13 -1.73 -15.06 12.16
C ASP A 13 -2.75 -15.13 11.01
N LEU A 14 -3.72 -14.20 11.01
CA LEU A 14 -4.80 -14.13 10.03
C LEU A 14 -4.52 -13.12 8.92
N CYS A 15 -3.78 -12.06 9.22
CA CYS A 15 -3.60 -10.91 8.35
C CYS A 15 -2.11 -10.62 8.09
N THR A 16 -1.78 -10.33 6.83
CA THR A 16 -0.44 -9.88 6.43
C THR A 16 -0.48 -8.58 5.64
N ILE A 17 0.57 -7.77 5.78
CA ILE A 17 0.76 -6.56 4.98
C ILE A 17 1.70 -6.89 3.82
N LEU A 18 1.19 -6.77 2.60
CA LEU A 18 1.96 -6.91 1.39
C LEU A 18 2.32 -5.52 0.85
N ARG A 19 3.58 -5.37 0.44
CA ARG A 19 4.10 -4.12 -0.12
C ARG A 19 4.57 -4.35 -1.55
N LEU A 20 4.00 -3.66 -2.52
CA LEU A 20 4.42 -3.68 -3.93
C LEU A 20 5.83 -3.07 -4.10
N SER A 21 6.20 -2.13 -3.22
CA SER A 21 7.56 -1.57 -3.18
C SER A 21 8.63 -2.57 -2.75
N GLY A 22 8.26 -3.67 -2.07
CA GLY A 22 9.19 -4.73 -1.67
C GLY A 22 9.79 -5.45 -2.88
N PRO A 23 8.95 -6.09 -3.73
CA PRO A 23 9.38 -6.69 -4.99
C PRO A 23 10.11 -5.71 -5.92
N LEU A 24 9.66 -4.46 -6.01
CA LEU A 24 10.34 -3.41 -6.78
C LEU A 24 11.81 -3.27 -6.36
N LYS A 25 12.07 -3.06 -5.06
CA LYS A 25 13.43 -2.92 -4.53
C LYS A 25 14.26 -4.18 -4.75
N HIS A 26 13.66 -5.35 -4.54
CA HIS A 26 14.37 -6.62 -4.65
C HIS A 26 14.80 -6.90 -6.09
N GLN A 27 13.89 -6.74 -7.06
CA GLN A 27 14.19 -6.97 -8.47
C GLN A 27 15.14 -5.90 -9.03
N TYR A 28 14.95 -4.63 -8.67
CA TYR A 28 15.88 -3.56 -9.05
C TYR A 28 17.30 -3.83 -8.55
N ALA A 29 17.45 -4.24 -7.28
CA ALA A 29 18.75 -4.58 -6.72
C ALA A 29 19.39 -5.76 -7.46
N LYS A 30 18.59 -6.80 -7.76
CA LYS A 30 19.06 -7.99 -8.49
C LYS A 30 19.55 -7.66 -9.90
N GLU A 31 18.80 -6.87 -10.66
CA GLU A 31 19.18 -6.52 -12.05
C GLU A 31 20.39 -5.58 -12.12
N ASN A 32 20.59 -4.75 -11.11
CA ASN A 32 21.69 -3.78 -11.06
C ASN A 32 22.88 -4.27 -10.22
N ASN A 33 22.90 -5.55 -9.80
CA ASN A 33 23.92 -6.14 -8.92
C ASN A 33 24.18 -5.31 -7.65
N LEU A 34 23.12 -4.72 -7.08
CA LEU A 34 23.19 -3.94 -5.85
C LEU A 34 22.98 -4.83 -4.63
N ASP A 35 23.61 -4.46 -3.52
CA ASP A 35 23.33 -5.06 -2.22
C ASP A 35 21.95 -4.60 -1.74
N PHE A 36 21.00 -5.54 -1.69
CA PHE A 36 19.63 -5.27 -1.25
C PHE A 36 19.58 -4.68 0.16
N ASN A 37 20.44 -5.12 1.08
CA ASN A 37 20.44 -4.59 2.45
C ASN A 37 20.90 -3.12 2.47
N LYS A 38 21.90 -2.77 1.65
CA LYS A 38 22.34 -1.37 1.50
C LYS A 38 21.28 -0.49 0.84
N LEU A 39 20.44 -1.04 -0.04
CA LEU A 39 19.30 -0.33 -0.64
C LEU A 39 18.18 -0.06 0.38
N LEU A 40 18.11 -0.85 1.45
CA LEU A 40 17.16 -0.64 2.55
C LEU A 40 17.67 0.39 3.58
N ASP A 41 18.98 0.50 3.78
CA ASP A 41 19.59 1.42 4.75
C ASP A 41 19.46 2.90 4.33
N ALA A 42 19.00 3.71 5.27
CA ALA A 42 18.61 5.11 5.08
C ALA A 42 19.81 6.06 4.93
N THR A 43 20.51 5.99 3.80
CA THR A 43 21.65 6.87 3.47
C THR A 43 21.42 7.63 2.16
N SER A 44 22.30 8.59 1.84
CA SER A 44 22.34 9.32 0.56
C SER A 44 22.33 8.40 -0.68
N TYR A 45 22.85 7.18 -0.52
CA TYR A 45 22.80 6.11 -1.52
C TYR A 45 21.37 5.79 -1.99
N LYS A 46 20.38 5.87 -1.09
CA LYS A 46 18.98 5.58 -1.40
C LYS A 46 18.32 6.64 -2.27
N GLU A 47 18.63 7.91 -2.01
CA GLU A 47 18.09 9.03 -2.80
C GLU A 47 18.64 9.01 -4.23
N GLU A 48 19.92 8.68 -4.42
CA GLU A 48 20.55 8.59 -5.74
C GLU A 48 19.92 7.49 -6.62
N HIS A 49 19.55 6.35 -6.02
CA HIS A 49 18.93 5.24 -6.73
C HIS A 49 17.41 5.31 -6.81
N ARG A 50 16.75 6.17 -6.02
CA ARG A 50 15.29 6.23 -5.95
C ARG A 50 14.66 6.56 -7.29
N ALA A 51 15.12 7.61 -7.96
CA ALA A 51 14.57 8.03 -9.25
C ALA A 51 14.77 6.94 -10.32
N LYS A 52 15.97 6.33 -10.38
CA LYS A 52 16.28 5.23 -11.29
C LYS A 52 15.42 4.00 -11.03
N MET A 53 15.20 3.65 -9.76
CA MET A 53 14.37 2.52 -9.35
C MET A 53 12.90 2.76 -9.71
N ILE A 54 12.38 3.97 -9.50
CA ILE A 54 11.01 4.32 -9.91
C ILE A 54 10.88 4.21 -11.43
N SER A 55 11.79 4.81 -12.20
CA SER A 55 11.78 4.75 -13.67
C SER A 55 11.81 3.31 -14.18
N TRP A 56 12.73 2.51 -13.65
CA TRP A 56 12.83 1.09 -13.97
C TRP A 56 11.53 0.35 -13.61
N GLY A 57 10.94 0.65 -12.44
CA GLY A 57 9.67 0.08 -12.02
C GLY A 57 8.53 0.40 -12.99
N GLU A 58 8.45 1.63 -13.48
CA GLU A 58 7.45 2.01 -14.49
C GLU A 58 7.69 1.32 -15.84
N GLU A 59 8.95 1.11 -16.25
CA GLU A 59 9.24 0.32 -17.46
C GLU A 59 8.80 -1.14 -17.33
N GLN A 60 8.98 -1.76 -16.15
CA GLN A 60 8.48 -3.11 -15.91
C GLN A 60 6.96 -3.16 -15.94
N ARG A 61 6.27 -2.17 -15.34
CA ARG A 61 4.79 -2.10 -15.39
C ARG A 61 4.24 -1.85 -16.79
N LYS A 62 4.94 -1.09 -17.63
CA LYS A 62 4.55 -0.91 -19.04
C LYS A 62 4.56 -2.22 -19.83
N LYS A 63 5.52 -3.10 -19.53
CA LYS A 63 5.61 -4.44 -20.14
C LYS A 63 4.60 -5.41 -19.54
N ASP A 64 4.43 -5.35 -18.22
CA ASP A 64 3.58 -6.25 -17.46
C ASP A 64 3.00 -5.53 -16.23
N PRO A 65 1.78 -4.97 -16.35
CA PRO A 65 1.18 -4.15 -15.28
C PRO A 65 1.02 -4.88 -13.95
N ALA A 66 0.93 -6.22 -13.99
CA ALA A 66 0.71 -7.06 -12.82
C ALA A 66 2.00 -7.66 -12.24
N TYR A 67 3.18 -7.28 -12.75
CA TYR A 67 4.48 -7.83 -12.36
C TYR A 67 4.72 -7.79 -10.84
N PHE A 68 4.63 -6.61 -10.23
CA PHE A 68 4.89 -6.47 -8.80
C PHE A 68 3.77 -7.05 -7.93
N CYS A 69 2.52 -7.01 -8.41
CA CYS A 69 1.39 -7.62 -7.71
C CYS A 69 1.56 -9.13 -7.58
N ARG A 70 1.93 -9.83 -8.67
CA ARG A 70 2.21 -11.28 -8.64
C ARG A 70 3.40 -11.63 -7.75
N LEU A 71 4.43 -10.79 -7.71
CA LEU A 71 5.57 -11.02 -6.82
C LEU A 71 5.22 -10.78 -5.35
N ALA A 72 4.38 -9.78 -5.05
CA ALA A 72 3.97 -9.47 -3.70
C ALA A 72 3.09 -10.57 -3.09
N ILE A 73 2.17 -11.15 -3.85
CA ILE A 73 1.31 -12.23 -3.33
C ILE A 73 2.08 -13.55 -3.13
N LYS A 74 3.17 -13.79 -3.86
CA LYS A 74 4.02 -14.97 -3.68
C LYS A 74 4.69 -15.04 -2.31
N SER A 75 4.84 -13.91 -1.60
CA SER A 75 5.38 -13.88 -0.25
C SER A 75 4.32 -14.08 0.84
N ALA A 76 3.04 -14.19 0.48
CA ALA A 76 1.97 -14.41 1.45
C ALA A 76 1.94 -15.88 1.91
N SER A 77 1.94 -16.10 3.23
CA SER A 77 1.70 -17.44 3.81
C SER A 77 0.28 -17.90 3.53
N PRO A 78 0.05 -19.20 3.25
CA PRO A 78 -1.29 -19.79 3.09
C PRO A 78 -2.22 -19.60 4.29
N ASN A 79 -1.67 -19.36 5.49
CA ASN A 79 -2.46 -19.18 6.71
C ASN A 79 -3.09 -17.77 6.81
N HIS A 80 -2.58 -16.79 6.05
CA HIS A 80 -3.15 -15.44 6.07
C HIS A 80 -4.37 -15.37 5.15
N LYS A 81 -5.55 -15.28 5.77
CA LYS A 81 -6.83 -15.09 5.08
C LYS A 81 -7.07 -13.65 4.63
N VAL A 82 -6.38 -12.68 5.24
CA VAL A 82 -6.49 -11.25 4.89
C VAL A 82 -5.16 -10.71 4.39
N TRP A 83 -5.17 -10.09 3.21
CA TRP A 83 -4.00 -9.43 2.62
C TRP A 83 -4.25 -7.93 2.56
N ILE A 84 -3.42 -7.13 3.23
CA ILE A 84 -3.46 -5.68 3.17
C ILE A 84 -2.39 -5.20 2.19
N ILE A 85 -2.81 -4.75 1.01
CA ILE A 85 -1.93 -4.13 0.02
C ILE A 85 -1.74 -2.65 0.39
N SER A 86 -0.65 -2.33 1.07
CA SER A 86 -0.52 -1.02 1.75
C SER A 86 -0.01 0.14 0.90
N ASP A 87 0.58 -0.14 -0.26
CA ASP A 87 1.28 0.83 -1.11
C ASP A 87 0.95 0.64 -2.59
N ALA A 88 -0.30 0.29 -2.90
CA ALA A 88 -0.85 0.40 -4.25
C ALA A 88 -0.86 1.86 -4.67
N ARG A 89 -0.38 2.15 -5.88
CA ARG A 89 -0.23 3.53 -6.34
C ARG A 89 -0.68 3.73 -7.79
N ARG A 90 -1.07 2.67 -8.49
CA ARG A 90 -1.53 2.72 -9.88
C ARG A 90 -2.90 2.10 -10.04
N GLN A 91 -3.68 2.59 -10.98
CA GLN A 91 -4.97 2.00 -11.35
C GLN A 91 -4.81 0.54 -11.76
N THR A 92 -3.71 0.20 -12.42
CA THR A 92 -3.39 -1.18 -12.82
C THR A 92 -3.12 -2.11 -11.64
N ASP A 93 -2.58 -1.59 -10.53
CA ASP A 93 -2.45 -2.37 -9.28
C ASP A 93 -3.85 -2.76 -8.78
N VAL A 94 -4.77 -1.79 -8.73
CA VAL A 94 -6.16 -2.01 -8.27
C VAL A 94 -6.92 -2.93 -9.22
N ALA A 95 -6.80 -2.70 -10.53
CA ALA A 95 -7.44 -3.52 -11.56
C ALA A 95 -7.02 -4.99 -11.43
N PHE A 96 -5.72 -5.26 -11.24
CA PHE A 96 -5.23 -6.62 -11.04
C PHE A 96 -5.96 -7.34 -9.89
N PHE A 97 -6.08 -6.71 -8.73
CA PHE A 97 -6.77 -7.34 -7.59
C PHE A 97 -8.27 -7.47 -7.83
N LYS A 98 -8.93 -6.45 -8.39
CA LYS A 98 -10.36 -6.50 -8.72
C LYS A 98 -10.68 -7.59 -9.74
N GLU A 99 -9.81 -7.84 -10.71
CA GLU A 99 -10.02 -8.87 -11.74
C GLU A 99 -9.76 -10.28 -11.21
N ASN A 100 -8.65 -10.47 -10.47
CA ASN A 100 -8.21 -11.80 -10.03
C ASN A 100 -8.88 -12.25 -8.71
N TYR A 101 -9.34 -11.30 -7.90
CA TYR A 101 -9.92 -11.54 -6.57
C TYR A 101 -11.20 -10.71 -6.39
N SER A 102 -12.06 -10.68 -7.40
CA SER A 102 -13.24 -9.80 -7.48
C SER A 102 -14.19 -9.87 -6.29
N LYS A 103 -14.35 -11.05 -5.68
CA LYS A 103 -15.23 -11.25 -4.52
C LYS A 103 -14.58 -10.85 -3.19
N GLN A 104 -13.25 -10.92 -3.13
CA GLN A 104 -12.47 -10.69 -1.90
C GLN A 104 -11.93 -9.27 -1.80
N THR A 105 -11.68 -8.61 -2.94
CA THR A 105 -11.05 -7.29 -2.99
C THR A 105 -11.98 -6.23 -2.41
N VAL A 106 -11.44 -5.49 -1.44
CA VAL A 106 -12.06 -4.30 -0.86
C VAL A 106 -11.06 -3.16 -1.01
N THR A 107 -11.50 -2.06 -1.61
CA THR A 107 -10.68 -0.89 -1.92
C THR A 107 -10.94 0.22 -0.91
N ILE A 108 -9.85 0.71 -0.30
CA ILE A 108 -9.91 1.72 0.76
C ILE A 108 -9.01 2.89 0.36
N ARG A 109 -9.59 4.09 0.20
CA ARG A 109 -8.83 5.34 0.01
C ARG A 109 -8.65 6.02 1.36
N VAL A 110 -7.42 6.38 1.70
CA VAL A 110 -7.15 7.29 2.82
C VAL A 110 -6.93 8.69 2.27
N THR A 111 -7.67 9.67 2.78
CA THR A 111 -7.55 11.08 2.40
C THR A 111 -7.22 11.93 3.62
N ALA A 112 -6.55 13.06 3.37
CA ALA A 112 -6.37 14.11 4.35
C ALA A 112 -6.36 15.45 3.61
N GLU A 113 -6.97 16.47 4.20
CA GLU A 113 -6.90 17.84 3.71
C GLU A 113 -5.46 18.33 3.66
N ASP A 114 -5.13 19.15 2.66
CA ASP A 114 -3.79 19.68 2.49
C ASP A 114 -3.36 20.55 3.68
N SER A 115 -4.29 21.25 4.33
CA SER A 115 -4.05 21.98 5.59
C SER A 115 -3.59 21.06 6.71
N VAL A 116 -4.23 19.90 6.87
CA VAL A 116 -3.89 18.90 7.88
C VAL A 116 -2.56 18.23 7.54
N ARG A 117 -2.33 17.89 6.27
CA ARG A 117 -1.04 17.35 5.81
C ARG A 117 0.08 18.34 6.10
N ALA A 118 -0.11 19.62 5.74
CA ALA A 118 0.86 20.69 5.98
C ALA A 118 1.18 20.86 7.46
N SER A 119 0.15 20.77 8.32
CA SER A 119 0.34 20.81 9.79
C SER A 119 1.22 19.67 10.32
N ARG A 120 1.30 18.55 9.59
CA ARG A 120 2.12 17.37 9.90
C ARG A 120 3.48 17.37 9.18
N GLY A 121 3.88 18.50 8.59
CA GLY A 121 5.17 18.66 7.92
C GLY A 121 5.19 18.26 6.45
N PHE A 122 4.02 18.03 5.83
CA PHE A 122 3.94 17.90 4.38
C PHE A 122 4.27 19.24 3.72
N MET A 123 5.26 19.26 2.84
CA MET A 123 5.53 20.39 1.97
C MET A 123 5.34 19.93 0.54
N TYR A 124 4.37 20.53 -0.15
CA TYR A 124 4.12 20.23 -1.55
C TYR A 124 5.39 20.49 -2.37
N THR A 125 5.86 19.46 -3.05
CA THR A 125 7.04 19.48 -3.90
C THR A 125 6.62 19.15 -5.33
N LYS A 126 6.58 20.19 -6.16
CA LYS A 126 6.31 20.08 -7.60
C LYS A 126 7.32 19.13 -8.25
N GLY A 127 6.85 18.22 -9.09
CA GLY A 127 7.61 17.13 -9.70
C GLY A 127 7.64 15.83 -8.87
N ILE A 128 7.21 15.86 -7.61
CA ILE A 128 7.11 14.67 -6.74
C ILE A 128 5.65 14.40 -6.39
N ASP A 129 4.94 15.41 -5.86
CA ASP A 129 3.55 15.28 -5.40
C ASP A 129 2.51 15.38 -6.52
N ASP A 130 2.90 15.84 -7.71
CA ASP A 130 2.10 15.88 -8.94
C ASP A 130 2.53 14.82 -9.96
N ALA A 131 3.50 13.97 -9.60
CA ALA A 131 3.91 12.86 -10.46
C ALA A 131 2.77 11.84 -10.56
N GLU A 132 2.67 11.15 -11.70
CA GLU A 132 1.75 10.01 -11.91
C GLU A 132 1.87 8.98 -10.77
N SER A 133 3.06 8.90 -10.16
CA SER A 133 3.30 8.01 -9.03
C SER A 133 2.46 8.28 -7.77
N GLU A 134 1.95 9.51 -7.63
CA GLU A 134 1.17 9.98 -6.49
C GLU A 134 -0.30 10.28 -6.86
N CYS A 135 -0.61 10.59 -8.12
CA CYS A 135 -1.95 11.03 -8.55
C CYS A 135 -2.78 10.01 -9.34
N ASP A 136 -2.21 8.89 -9.82
CA ASP A 136 -2.94 7.98 -10.71
C ASP A 136 -4.21 7.38 -10.08
N LEU A 137 -4.26 7.32 -8.74
CA LEU A 137 -5.43 6.81 -8.00
C LEU A 137 -6.46 7.89 -7.62
N ASP A 138 -6.29 9.13 -8.09
CA ASP A 138 -7.24 10.22 -7.83
C ASP A 138 -8.48 10.12 -8.73
N HIS A 139 -8.38 9.37 -9.82
CA HIS A 139 -9.46 9.12 -10.78
C HIS A 139 -9.51 7.64 -11.18
N GLY A 140 -10.59 7.22 -11.85
CA GLY A 140 -10.71 5.89 -12.46
C GLY A 140 -10.94 4.71 -11.49
N VAL A 141 -10.83 4.91 -10.17
CA VAL A 141 -11.11 3.88 -9.17
C VAL A 141 -12.34 4.22 -8.35
N THR A 142 -13.32 3.32 -8.35
CA THR A 142 -14.41 3.31 -7.36
C THR A 142 -13.89 2.65 -6.07
N TRP A 143 -13.98 3.39 -4.98
CA TRP A 143 -13.56 2.96 -3.64
C TRP A 143 -14.75 2.41 -2.84
N ASP A 144 -14.56 1.27 -2.18
CA ASP A 144 -15.58 0.71 -1.27
C ASP A 144 -15.65 1.52 0.03
N PHE A 145 -14.50 2.01 0.51
CA PHE A 145 -14.40 2.88 1.67
C PHE A 145 -13.47 4.07 1.39
N ILE A 146 -13.82 5.22 1.95
CA ILE A 146 -12.96 6.41 1.99
C ILE A 146 -12.81 6.82 3.45
N ILE A 147 -11.58 6.78 3.96
CA ILE A 147 -11.23 7.20 5.32
C ILE A 147 -10.69 8.64 5.28
N SER A 148 -11.33 9.54 6.02
CA SER A 148 -10.79 10.86 6.29
C SER A 148 -9.88 10.84 7.51
N ASN A 149 -8.62 11.24 7.31
CA ASN A 149 -7.59 11.40 8.32
C ASN A 149 -7.39 12.88 8.72
N ASN A 150 -8.48 13.65 8.76
CA ASN A 150 -8.48 15.06 9.15
C ASN A 150 -8.56 15.26 10.66
N GLY A 151 -9.18 14.31 11.37
CA GLY A 151 -9.46 14.40 12.80
C GLY A 151 -8.41 13.77 13.71
N ASN A 152 -8.82 13.58 14.96
CA ASN A 152 -8.07 12.83 15.96
C ASN A 152 -8.45 11.33 15.92
N ILE A 153 -7.94 10.56 16.87
CA ILE A 153 -8.24 9.13 16.98
C ILE A 153 -9.74 8.85 17.16
N ASP A 154 -10.48 9.71 17.85
CA ASP A 154 -11.92 9.52 18.12
C ASP A 154 -12.77 9.62 16.84
N VAL A 155 -12.29 10.39 15.84
CA VAL A 155 -12.91 10.48 14.51
C VAL A 155 -12.48 9.32 13.60
N LEU A 156 -11.25 8.84 13.75
CA LEU A 156 -10.70 7.76 12.92
C LEU A 156 -11.21 6.38 13.34
N GLU A 157 -11.38 6.14 14.64
CA GLU A 157 -11.76 4.84 15.18
C GLU A 157 -13.09 4.28 14.64
N PRO A 158 -14.19 5.06 14.56
CA PRO A 158 -15.44 4.58 13.97
C PRO A 158 -15.32 4.18 12.50
N GLN A 159 -14.52 4.92 11.71
CA GLN A 159 -14.27 4.61 10.30
C GLN A 159 -13.49 3.30 10.16
N LEU A 160 -12.50 3.08 11.03
CA LEU A 160 -11.75 1.81 11.08
C LEU A 160 -12.61 0.64 11.54
N ALA A 161 -13.52 0.85 12.50
CA ALA A 161 -14.43 -0.17 12.99
C ALA A 161 -15.33 -0.70 11.86
N GLN A 162 -15.94 0.19 11.06
CA GLN A 162 -16.76 -0.21 9.90
C GLN A 162 -16.01 -1.11 8.91
N ILE A 163 -14.74 -0.81 8.64
CA ILE A 163 -13.90 -1.62 7.75
C ILE A 163 -13.60 -2.98 8.37
N ILE A 164 -13.30 -3.02 9.67
CA ILE A 164 -13.00 -4.26 10.38
C ILE A 164 -14.22 -5.16 10.42
N ASP A 165 -15.40 -4.61 10.72
CA ASP A 165 -16.66 -5.36 10.74
C ASP A 165 -16.94 -5.95 9.36
N HIS A 166 -16.79 -5.17 8.29
CA HIS A 166 -16.94 -5.65 6.92
C HIS A 166 -15.96 -6.78 6.55
N ILE A 167 -14.69 -6.68 6.98
CA ILE A 167 -13.70 -7.75 6.78
C ILE A 167 -14.11 -9.01 7.55
N GLN A 168 -14.55 -8.88 8.80
CA GLN A 168 -14.98 -10.01 9.64
C GLN A 168 -16.22 -10.71 9.09
N GLU A 169 -17.19 -9.97 8.56
CA GLU A 169 -18.34 -10.53 7.86
C GLU A 169 -17.89 -11.39 6.69
N LYS A 170 -17.03 -10.86 5.81
CA LYS A 170 -16.49 -11.62 4.66
C LYS A 170 -15.78 -12.90 5.10
N LEU A 171 -14.99 -12.86 6.17
CA LEU A 171 -14.28 -14.03 6.71
C LEU A 171 -15.22 -15.11 7.29
N THR A 172 -16.43 -14.73 7.70
CA THR A 172 -17.42 -15.66 8.26
C THR A 172 -18.16 -16.43 7.17
N TYR A 173 -18.27 -15.85 5.97
CA TYR A 173 -18.94 -16.44 4.81
C TYR A 173 -17.98 -17.08 3.78
N THR A 174 -16.72 -17.35 4.17
CA THR A 174 -15.72 -18.06 3.34
C THR A 174 -15.39 -19.42 3.93
#